data_AF-A0A966TXS0-F1
#
_entry.id   AF-A0A966TXS0-F1
#
_cell.length_a   1.000
_cell.length_b   1.000
_cell.length_c   1.000
_cell.angle_alpha   90.00
_cell.angle_beta   90.00
_cell.angle_gamma   90.00
#
_symmetry.space_group_name_H-M   'P 1'
#
loop_
_entity.id
_entity.type
_entity.pdbx_description
1 polymer ?
#
loop_
_entity_poly.entity_id
_entity_poly.type
_entity_poly.pdbx_seq_one_letter_code
_entity_poly.pdbx_strand_id
1 'polypeptide(L)'
;MYGEVSHGGRRILLIDTGGLAEDEDPLNQSVRGQVMQALLESDVVVFVVDARDGLTATDRDIGADLRREGVPVLVAVNKTDGVDSHIAASEFSELSIGGVLAVSAKTGQGLDRFQDELLAVLPSEGSAPERLHGEQVAVVGRPNVGKSTLINCLAGEPRVIVADFPGTTRDSIAVTIQRDHEVITFVDTAGVRRKARVKEALEKFSVVKTLQALASAQVALLMLDARSGVLDQDTAIAGLSLEAGRSIVLAINKWDGLDRSEKNKLRRELDRRFDFLPEHQRVFISAKYGSGIGELLKALRLTMASAMREMGTGELNRVVSRAIEHHSPPMTNNRPIKPKYAHQGGRNPPIVVLHGNSLDKLPASYLKYLARSVAKGFKMTGTQVRFELRKSANPYDPDAARRSRR
;
A
#
# COMPACT_ATOMS: atom_id res chain seq x y z
N MET A 1 10.88 4.32 3.27
CA MET A 1 10.24 3.58 2.14
C MET A 1 9.31 2.51 2.72
N TYR A 2 8.32 1.96 2.01
CA TYR A 2 7.49 0.84 2.54
C TYR A 2 7.33 -0.26 1.49
N GLY A 3 7.06 -1.49 1.91
CA GLY A 3 6.92 -2.64 1.03
C GLY A 3 6.06 -3.75 1.64
N GLU A 4 5.41 -4.55 0.80
CA GLU A 4 4.68 -5.76 1.23
C GLU A 4 5.54 -6.97 0.88
N VAL A 5 5.87 -7.80 1.88
CA VAL A 5 6.59 -9.06 1.68
C VAL A 5 5.65 -10.21 1.98
N SER A 6 5.66 -11.23 1.13
CA SER A 6 4.97 -12.49 1.40
C SER A 6 5.98 -13.58 1.72
N HIS A 7 5.89 -14.16 2.92
CA HIS A 7 6.78 -15.22 3.38
C HIS A 7 5.99 -16.20 4.24
N GLY A 8 6.14 -17.51 3.98
CA GLY A 8 5.39 -18.56 4.69
C GLY A 8 3.85 -18.47 4.55
N GLY A 9 3.34 -17.83 3.49
CA GLY A 9 1.90 -17.56 3.33
C GLY A 9 1.39 -16.29 4.02
N ARG A 10 2.19 -15.71 4.93
CA ARG A 10 1.89 -14.43 5.59
C ARG A 10 2.22 -13.25 4.69
N ARG A 11 1.44 -12.17 4.82
CA ARG A 11 1.71 -10.86 4.21
C ARG A 11 2.15 -9.91 5.32
N ILE A 12 3.33 -9.34 5.16
CA ILE A 12 3.97 -8.47 6.15
C ILE A 12 4.19 -7.11 5.49
N LEU A 13 3.67 -6.05 6.14
CA LEU A 13 3.95 -4.68 5.76
C LEU A 13 5.27 -4.25 6.41
N LEU A 14 6.29 -4.02 5.59
CA LEU A 14 7.57 -3.46 6.01
C LEU A 14 7.55 -1.95 5.85
N ILE A 15 7.96 -1.24 6.89
CA ILE A 15 8.08 0.21 6.92
C ILE A 15 9.52 0.53 7.24
N ASP A 16 10.24 1.06 6.25
CA ASP A 16 11.58 1.57 6.41
C ASP A 16 11.52 3.04 6.84
N THR A 17 11.96 3.27 8.07
CA THR A 17 12.00 4.57 8.74
C THR A 17 13.20 5.42 8.30
N GLY A 18 14.21 4.84 7.64
CA GLY A 18 15.35 5.57 7.08
C GLY A 18 14.89 6.58 6.04
N GLY A 19 14.07 6.14 5.08
CA GLY A 19 13.47 7.03 4.08
C GLY A 19 12.41 8.01 4.63
N LEU A 20 12.07 7.98 5.92
CA LEU A 20 11.25 9.03 6.56
C LEU A 20 12.10 10.18 7.12
N ALA A 21 13.43 9.98 7.23
CA ALA A 21 14.39 10.94 7.79
C ALA A 21 15.34 11.52 6.73
N GLU A 22 15.29 11.07 5.47
CA GLU A 22 16.24 11.45 4.41
C GLU A 22 16.15 12.92 3.97
N ASP A 23 15.07 13.65 4.30
CA ASP A 23 14.86 15.04 3.87
C ASP A 23 15.21 16.10 4.94
N GLU A 24 15.55 15.73 6.18
CA GLU A 24 15.85 16.68 7.27
C GLU A 24 16.92 16.14 8.24
N ASP A 25 17.62 17.04 8.94
CA ASP A 25 18.62 16.68 9.95
C ASP A 25 18.03 15.70 10.99
N PRO A 26 18.54 14.44 11.09
CA PRO A 26 18.05 13.43 12.02
C PRO A 26 18.14 13.84 13.49
N LEU A 27 18.92 14.89 13.80
CA LEU A 27 19.02 15.50 15.12
C LEU A 27 17.76 16.32 15.49
N ASN A 28 16.90 16.64 14.52
CA ASN A 28 15.72 17.45 14.73
C ASN A 28 14.65 16.68 15.53
N GLN A 29 14.24 17.24 16.66
CA GLN A 29 13.29 16.63 17.61
C GLN A 29 11.94 16.27 16.96
N SER A 30 11.54 16.99 15.91
CA SER A 30 10.33 16.71 15.14
C SER A 30 10.42 15.47 14.25
N VAL A 31 11.59 15.16 13.69
CA VAL A 31 11.84 13.97 12.85
C VAL A 31 11.93 12.73 13.72
N ARG A 32 12.66 12.80 14.84
CA ARG A 32 12.69 11.75 15.86
C ARG A 32 11.27 11.37 16.35
N GLY A 33 10.41 12.36 16.58
CA GLY A 33 9.02 12.12 16.96
C GLY A 33 8.20 11.35 15.91
N GLN A 34 8.43 11.58 14.62
CA GLN A 34 7.73 10.87 13.54
C GLN A 34 8.20 9.41 13.41
N VAL A 35 9.51 9.20 13.49
CA VAL A 35 10.10 7.85 13.45
C VAL A 35 9.63 7.03 14.65
N MET A 36 9.70 7.58 15.87
CA MET A 36 9.25 6.88 17.08
C MET A 36 7.76 6.52 17.03
N GLN A 37 6.90 7.39 16.47
CA GLN A 37 5.49 7.06 16.31
C GLN A 37 5.24 5.91 15.32
N ALA A 38 6.00 5.84 14.22
CA ALA A 38 5.90 4.71 13.30
C ALA A 38 6.31 3.38 13.97
N LEU A 39 7.33 3.43 14.85
CA LEU A 39 7.79 2.28 15.63
C LEU A 39 6.72 1.81 16.63
N LEU A 40 6.00 2.74 17.27
CA LEU A 40 4.91 2.44 18.22
C LEU A 40 3.68 1.78 17.58
N GLU A 41 3.41 2.08 16.31
CA GLU A 41 2.27 1.49 15.57
C GLU A 41 2.63 0.14 14.92
N SER A 42 3.88 -0.31 15.03
CA SER A 42 4.38 -1.56 14.44
C SER A 42 4.16 -2.75 15.37
N ASP A 43 3.75 -3.90 14.81
CA ASP A 43 3.62 -5.15 15.59
C ASP A 43 4.99 -5.63 16.12
N VAL A 44 6.04 -5.43 15.32
CA VAL A 44 7.44 -5.75 15.64
C VAL A 44 8.35 -4.70 15.00
N VAL A 45 9.38 -4.27 15.72
CA VAL A 45 10.43 -3.37 15.23
C VAL A 45 11.68 -4.17 14.90
N VAL A 46 12.20 -3.98 13.69
CA VAL A 46 13.54 -4.47 13.33
C VAL A 46 14.55 -3.34 13.53
N PHE A 47 15.39 -3.46 14.56
CA PHE A 47 16.45 -2.49 14.83
C PHE A 47 17.75 -2.92 14.16
N VAL A 48 18.12 -2.25 13.07
CA VAL A 48 19.30 -2.58 12.27
C VAL A 48 20.50 -1.78 12.77
N VAL A 49 21.58 -2.48 13.11
CA VAL A 49 22.87 -1.90 13.56
C VAL A 49 24.01 -2.40 12.67
N ASP A 50 25.13 -1.68 12.62
CA ASP A 50 26.27 -2.02 11.77
C ASP A 50 27.35 -2.75 12.56
N ALA A 51 27.65 -4.00 12.19
CA ALA A 51 28.71 -4.80 12.82
C ALA A 51 30.11 -4.18 12.70
N ARG A 52 30.36 -3.33 11.68
CA ARG A 52 31.68 -2.74 11.43
C ARG A 52 31.93 -1.51 12.27
N ASP A 53 30.88 -0.76 12.55
CA ASP A 53 30.97 0.47 13.35
C ASP A 53 30.88 0.15 14.86
N GLY A 54 30.43 -1.07 15.21
CA GLY A 54 30.23 -1.48 16.60
C GLY A 54 29.04 -0.79 17.24
N LEU A 55 28.91 -0.88 18.56
CA LEU A 55 27.78 -0.28 19.27
C LEU A 55 28.03 1.22 19.54
N THR A 56 27.36 2.08 18.77
CA THR A 56 27.53 3.54 18.87
C THR A 56 26.73 4.15 20.02
N ALA A 57 27.04 5.40 20.40
CA ALA A 57 26.24 6.14 21.39
C ALA A 57 24.79 6.34 20.91
N THR A 58 24.60 6.64 19.63
CA THR A 58 23.29 6.77 19.01
C THR A 58 22.47 5.48 19.09
N ASP A 59 23.11 4.32 18.87
CA ASP A 59 22.43 3.03 18.97
C ASP A 59 21.99 2.73 20.40
N ARG A 60 22.80 3.10 21.41
CA ARG A 60 22.43 2.96 22.82
C ARG A 60 21.21 3.83 23.17
N ASP A 61 21.18 5.07 22.68
CA ASP A 61 20.05 5.98 22.90
C ASP A 61 18.76 5.44 22.26
N ILE A 62 18.81 5.03 20.99
CA ILE A 62 17.67 4.43 20.28
C ILE A 62 17.21 3.15 20.96
N GLY A 63 18.16 2.30 21.36
CA GLY A 63 17.85 1.06 22.08
C GLY A 63 17.18 1.30 23.43
N ALA A 64 17.60 2.35 24.16
CA ALA A 64 16.97 2.75 25.42
C ALA A 64 15.54 3.26 25.22
N ASP A 65 15.30 4.04 24.17
CA ASP A 65 13.98 4.53 23.81
C ASP A 65 13.05 3.37 23.41
N LEU A 66 13.50 2.47 22.53
CA LEU A 66 12.74 1.27 22.14
C LEU A 66 12.39 0.38 23.34
N ARG A 67 13.32 0.22 24.27
CA ARG A 67 13.09 -0.54 25.51
C ARG A 67 12.01 0.09 26.39
N ARG A 68 12.00 1.42 26.47
CA ARG A 68 11.04 2.18 27.30
C ARG A 68 9.61 2.05 26.79
N GLU A 69 9.44 2.02 25.47
CA GLU A 69 8.13 1.95 24.82
C GLU A 69 7.52 0.53 24.84
N GLY A 70 8.33 -0.52 25.03
CA GLY A 70 7.84 -1.88 25.23
C GLY A 70 7.30 -2.57 23.97
N VAL A 71 7.64 -2.05 22.79
CA VAL A 71 7.32 -2.70 21.50
C VAL A 71 8.24 -3.92 21.32
N PRO A 72 7.77 -5.06 20.77
CA PRO A 72 8.64 -6.18 20.44
C PRO A 72 9.74 -5.75 19.46
N VAL A 73 11.00 -5.95 19.83
CA VAL A 73 12.17 -5.59 19.00
C VAL A 73 12.93 -6.85 18.60
N LEU A 74 13.43 -6.88 17.37
CA LEU A 74 14.44 -7.83 16.90
C LEU A 74 15.63 -7.04 16.38
N VAL A 75 16.82 -7.29 16.90
CA VAL A 75 18.05 -6.57 16.53
C VAL A 75 18.75 -7.32 15.40
N ALA A 76 18.92 -6.64 14.26
CA ALA A 76 19.63 -7.15 13.09
C ALA A 76 21.03 -6.51 13.01
N VAL A 77 22.04 -7.27 13.42
CA VAL A 77 23.45 -6.84 13.32
C VAL A 77 23.91 -7.10 11.89
N ASN A 78 23.91 -6.06 11.05
CA ASN A 78 24.13 -6.16 9.62
C ASN A 78 25.62 -6.01 9.24
N LYS A 79 25.98 -6.36 7.99
CA LYS A 79 27.35 -6.29 7.43
C LYS A 79 28.35 -7.24 8.08
N THR A 80 27.90 -8.40 8.56
CA THR A 80 28.73 -9.44 9.20
C THR A 80 29.56 -10.29 8.23
N ASP A 81 29.84 -9.77 7.02
CA ASP A 81 30.58 -10.48 5.98
C ASP A 81 31.98 -10.90 6.47
N GLY A 82 32.22 -12.21 6.59
CA GLY A 82 33.54 -12.74 6.96
C GLY A 82 33.88 -12.67 8.45
N VAL A 83 32.90 -12.36 9.31
CA VAL A 83 33.03 -12.39 10.78
C VAL A 83 32.15 -13.50 11.33
N ASP A 84 32.61 -14.16 12.39
CA ASP A 84 31.79 -15.15 13.10
C ASP A 84 30.52 -14.49 13.68
N SER A 85 29.37 -15.13 13.48
CA SER A 85 28.07 -14.57 13.86
C SER A 85 27.91 -14.35 15.37
N HIS A 86 28.53 -15.20 16.20
CA HIS A 86 28.46 -15.05 17.65
C HIS A 86 29.33 -13.88 18.13
N ILE A 87 30.51 -13.72 17.53
CA ILE A 87 31.41 -12.61 17.84
C ILE A 87 30.76 -11.29 17.43
N ALA A 88 30.21 -11.23 16.21
CA ALA A 88 29.56 -10.03 15.71
C ALA A 88 28.35 -9.58 16.55
N ALA A 89 27.58 -10.52 17.11
CA ALA A 89 26.39 -10.21 17.90
C ALA A 89 26.68 -9.91 19.39
N SER A 90 27.86 -10.30 19.91
CA SER A 90 28.15 -10.26 21.35
C SER A 90 28.09 -8.85 21.94
N GLU A 91 28.67 -7.86 21.27
CA GLU A 91 28.69 -6.47 21.75
C GLU A 91 27.28 -5.86 21.80
N PHE A 92 26.43 -6.19 20.82
CA PHE A 92 25.08 -5.65 20.72
C PHE A 92 24.09 -6.29 21.71
N SER A 93 24.49 -7.36 22.40
CA SER A 93 23.70 -7.93 23.50
C SER A 93 23.55 -6.95 24.68
N GLU A 94 24.47 -5.98 24.83
CA GLU A 94 24.37 -4.89 25.81
C GLU A 94 23.08 -4.06 25.66
N LEU A 95 22.56 -3.98 24.43
CA LEU A 95 21.31 -3.28 24.15
C LEU A 95 20.13 -3.87 24.90
N SER A 96 20.21 -5.10 25.42
CA SER A 96 19.18 -5.74 26.27
C SER A 96 17.75 -5.56 25.75
N ILE A 97 17.58 -5.63 24.43
CA ILE A 97 16.31 -5.51 23.72
C ILE A 97 16.19 -6.65 22.72
N GLY A 98 15.22 -7.53 22.95
CA GLY A 98 14.87 -8.59 22.00
C GLY A 98 15.99 -9.59 21.67
N GLY A 99 15.77 -10.37 20.63
CA GLY A 99 16.79 -11.27 20.06
C GLY A 99 17.79 -10.49 19.21
N VAL A 100 19.09 -10.78 19.38
CA VAL A 100 20.17 -10.18 18.57
C VAL A 100 20.66 -11.22 17.56
N LEU A 101 20.56 -10.89 16.28
CA LEU A 101 20.89 -11.79 15.18
C LEU A 101 21.85 -11.13 14.19
N ALA A 102 22.96 -11.81 13.93
CA ALA A 102 23.92 -11.44 12.91
C ALA A 102 23.36 -11.75 11.51
N VAL A 103 23.39 -10.75 10.63
CA VAL A 103 22.93 -10.86 9.25
C VAL A 103 23.90 -10.19 8.28
N SER A 104 23.88 -10.62 7.02
CA SER A 104 24.43 -9.84 5.92
C SER A 104 23.36 -9.70 4.84
N ALA A 105 22.82 -8.48 4.72
CA ALA A 105 21.90 -8.15 3.64
C ALA A 105 22.54 -8.27 2.25
N LYS A 106 23.88 -8.21 2.15
CA LYS A 106 24.61 -8.29 0.88
C LYS A 106 24.74 -9.73 0.37
N THR A 107 25.08 -10.66 1.25
CA THR A 107 25.34 -12.06 0.89
C THR A 107 24.15 -12.97 1.17
N GLY A 108 23.19 -12.50 1.95
CA GLY A 108 22.03 -13.27 2.43
C GLY A 108 22.31 -14.10 3.68
N GLN A 109 23.54 -14.07 4.20
CA GLN A 109 23.92 -14.84 5.39
C GLN A 109 23.05 -14.44 6.61
N GLY A 110 22.54 -15.45 7.33
CA GLY A 110 21.75 -15.26 8.55
C GLY A 110 20.31 -14.79 8.34
N LEU A 111 19.91 -14.45 7.10
CA LEU A 111 18.56 -13.95 6.82
C LEU A 111 17.47 -14.99 7.03
N ASP A 112 17.73 -16.28 6.78
CA ASP A 112 16.74 -17.34 6.99
C ASP A 112 16.38 -17.45 8.47
N ARG A 113 17.40 -17.54 9.34
CA ARG A 113 17.20 -17.55 10.81
C ARG A 113 16.55 -16.26 11.30
N PHE A 114 16.92 -15.12 10.73
CA PHE A 114 16.30 -13.85 11.06
C PHE A 114 14.81 -13.82 10.70
N GLN A 115 14.44 -14.38 9.55
CA GLN A 115 13.05 -14.51 9.12
C GLN A 115 12.27 -15.44 10.05
N ASP A 116 12.83 -16.57 10.44
CA ASP A 116 12.20 -17.52 11.37
C ASP A 116 11.91 -16.86 12.73
N GLU A 117 12.89 -16.14 13.30
CA GLU A 117 12.72 -15.44 14.58
C GLU A 117 11.69 -14.30 14.46
N LEU A 118 11.75 -13.53 13.35
CA LEU A 118 10.77 -12.48 13.08
C LEU A 118 9.35 -13.05 13.01
N LEU A 119 9.17 -14.19 12.33
CA LEU A 119 7.87 -14.87 12.24
C LEU A 119 7.37 -15.42 13.59
N ALA A 120 8.29 -15.81 14.47
CA ALA A 120 7.96 -16.29 15.81
C ALA A 120 7.49 -15.17 16.75
N VAL A 121 8.05 -13.96 16.59
CA VAL A 121 7.68 -12.77 17.38
C VAL A 121 6.43 -12.08 16.79
N LEU A 122 6.21 -12.20 15.48
CA LEU A 122 5.01 -11.68 14.84
C LEU A 122 3.75 -12.38 15.40
N PRO A 123 2.65 -11.64 15.60
CA PRO A 123 1.39 -12.20 16.06
C PRO A 123 0.93 -13.37 15.16
N SER A 124 0.43 -14.44 15.79
CA SER A 124 0.00 -15.66 15.09
C SER A 124 -1.11 -15.40 14.06
N GLU A 125 -1.17 -16.18 12.98
CA GLU A 125 -2.11 -16.00 11.85
C GLU A 125 -3.61 -16.12 12.17
N GLY A 126 -3.99 -16.29 13.45
CA GLY A 126 -5.36 -16.27 13.95
C GLY A 126 -5.69 -15.09 14.87
N SER A 127 -4.74 -14.20 15.15
CA SER A 127 -4.99 -12.92 15.85
C SER A 127 -5.12 -11.72 14.91
N ALA A 128 -4.97 -11.96 13.60
CA ALA A 128 -5.62 -11.08 12.63
C ALA A 128 -7.14 -11.27 12.82
N PRO A 129 -7.92 -10.19 12.93
CA PRO A 129 -9.37 -10.31 13.06
C PRO A 129 -9.87 -11.24 11.97
N GLU A 130 -10.82 -12.12 12.31
CA GLU A 130 -11.64 -12.86 11.35
C GLU A 130 -11.82 -11.97 10.12
N ARG A 131 -11.27 -12.40 8.97
CA ARG A 131 -11.21 -11.57 7.75
C ARG A 131 -12.58 -10.94 7.59
N LEU A 132 -12.67 -9.61 7.78
CA LEU A 132 -13.93 -8.88 7.69
C LEU A 132 -14.60 -9.34 6.40
N HIS A 133 -15.72 -10.07 6.55
CA HIS A 133 -16.39 -10.64 5.41
C HIS A 133 -16.87 -9.49 4.51
N GLY A 134 -16.61 -9.62 3.21
CA GLY A 134 -17.02 -8.63 2.21
C GLY A 134 -15.90 -7.78 1.65
N GLU A 135 -16.34 -6.86 0.83
CA GLU A 135 -15.52 -6.00 -0.01
C GLU A 135 -15.05 -4.79 0.82
N GLN A 136 -13.73 -4.61 0.99
CA GLN A 136 -13.12 -3.65 1.90
C GLN A 136 -12.69 -2.34 1.22
N VAL A 137 -13.04 -1.21 1.86
CA VAL A 137 -12.75 0.14 1.41
C VAL A 137 -11.99 0.90 2.51
N ALA A 138 -10.79 1.39 2.21
CA ALA A 138 -10.05 2.28 3.10
C ALA A 138 -10.51 3.73 2.88
N VAL A 139 -10.95 4.42 3.94
CA VAL A 139 -11.30 5.85 3.86
C VAL A 139 -10.08 6.68 4.20
N VAL A 140 -9.42 7.22 3.17
CA VAL A 140 -8.18 7.97 3.30
C VAL A 140 -8.38 9.44 2.95
N GLY A 141 -7.47 10.29 3.40
CA GLY A 141 -7.50 11.74 3.14
C GLY A 141 -7.03 12.54 4.33
N ARG A 142 -6.84 13.85 4.12
CA ARG A 142 -6.31 14.75 5.15
C ARG A 142 -7.22 14.87 6.39
N PRO A 143 -6.72 15.40 7.51
CA PRO A 143 -7.56 15.81 8.61
C PRO A 143 -8.69 16.73 8.15
N ASN A 144 -9.85 16.66 8.81
CA ASN A 144 -10.96 17.61 8.69
C ASN A 144 -11.65 17.70 7.31
N VAL A 145 -11.31 16.83 6.34
CA VAL A 145 -12.03 16.68 5.06
C VAL A 145 -13.45 16.08 5.21
N GLY A 146 -13.79 15.57 6.39
CA GLY A 146 -15.12 15.05 6.72
C GLY A 146 -15.25 13.52 6.66
N LYS A 147 -14.14 12.77 6.79
CA LYS A 147 -14.16 11.30 6.93
C LYS A 147 -15.13 10.82 8.01
N SER A 148 -15.09 11.46 9.19
CA SER A 148 -15.97 11.05 10.30
C SER A 148 -17.44 11.28 10.00
N THR A 149 -17.73 12.44 9.41
CA THR A 149 -19.08 12.80 8.99
C THR A 149 -19.59 11.82 7.95
N LEU A 150 -18.76 11.38 7.00
CA LEU A 150 -19.14 10.39 6.00
C LEU A 150 -19.49 9.05 6.66
N ILE A 151 -18.61 8.53 7.52
CA ILE A 151 -18.86 7.25 8.21
C ILE A 151 -20.12 7.31 9.07
N ASN A 152 -20.36 8.40 9.79
CA ASN A 152 -21.59 8.56 10.57
C ASN A 152 -22.83 8.69 9.69
N CYS A 153 -22.73 9.41 8.57
CA CYS A 153 -23.82 9.50 7.59
C CYS A 153 -24.15 8.11 7.05
N LEU A 154 -23.14 7.34 6.68
CA LEU A 154 -23.29 5.97 6.22
C LEU A 154 -23.88 5.08 7.32
N ALA A 155 -23.42 5.18 8.56
CA ALA A 155 -23.95 4.41 9.69
C ALA A 155 -25.42 4.75 10.04
N GLY A 156 -25.88 5.96 9.71
CA GLY A 156 -27.26 6.40 9.92
C GLY A 156 -28.24 6.05 8.81
N GLU A 157 -27.78 5.47 7.70
CA GLU A 157 -28.65 5.06 6.59
C GLU A 157 -29.49 3.82 6.96
N PRO A 158 -30.78 3.76 6.56
CA PRO A 158 -31.61 2.59 6.78
C PRO A 158 -30.97 1.38 6.06
N ARG A 159 -30.61 0.35 6.84
CA ARG A 159 -29.93 -0.92 6.47
C ARG A 159 -28.42 -1.00 6.75
N VAL A 160 -27.83 -0.09 7.52
CA VAL A 160 -26.42 -0.24 7.93
C VAL A 160 -26.31 -0.99 9.26
N ILE A 161 -25.44 -2.02 9.29
CA ILE A 161 -25.16 -2.82 10.48
C ILE A 161 -23.74 -2.47 10.93
N VAL A 162 -23.64 -1.65 11.97
CA VAL A 162 -22.33 -1.39 12.59
C VAL A 162 -21.96 -2.61 13.43
N ALA A 163 -20.92 -3.33 13.01
CA ALA A 163 -20.37 -4.46 13.73
C ALA A 163 -18.99 -4.10 14.27
N ASP A 164 -18.81 -4.22 15.59
CA ASP A 164 -17.50 -4.20 16.22
C ASP A 164 -16.97 -5.65 16.18
N PHE A 165 -15.92 -5.91 15.41
CA PHE A 165 -15.34 -7.26 15.30
C PHE A 165 -14.33 -7.49 16.42
N PRO A 166 -14.54 -8.48 17.33
CA PRO A 166 -13.58 -8.82 18.35
C PRO A 166 -12.29 -9.37 17.72
N GLY A 167 -11.12 -8.94 18.18
CA GLY A 167 -9.83 -9.41 17.67
C GLY A 167 -9.20 -8.54 16.58
N THR A 168 -9.75 -7.37 16.26
CA THR A 168 -8.98 -6.34 15.55
C THR A 168 -7.87 -5.83 16.49
N THR A 169 -6.68 -5.53 15.96
CA THR A 169 -5.63 -4.84 16.73
C THR A 169 -6.26 -3.64 17.45
N ARG A 170 -5.83 -3.40 18.70
CA ARG A 170 -6.43 -2.56 19.78
C ARG A 170 -7.09 -1.22 19.40
N ASP A 171 -6.95 -0.74 18.17
CA ASP A 171 -7.36 0.57 17.71
C ASP A 171 -8.07 0.60 16.34
N SER A 172 -8.51 -0.51 15.71
CA SER A 172 -9.26 -0.42 14.43
C SER A 172 -10.74 -0.79 14.53
N ILE A 173 -11.61 0.19 14.26
CA ILE A 173 -13.07 0.03 14.13
C ILE A 173 -13.39 -0.07 12.63
N ALA A 174 -14.16 -1.08 12.24
CA ALA A 174 -14.69 -1.24 10.89
C ALA A 174 -16.18 -0.90 10.87
N VAL A 175 -16.67 -0.31 9.78
CA VAL A 175 -18.10 -0.08 9.59
C VAL A 175 -18.55 -0.88 8.38
N THR A 176 -19.43 -1.84 8.61
CA THR A 176 -19.98 -2.68 7.55
C THR A 176 -21.34 -2.16 7.10
N ILE A 177 -21.51 -1.99 5.79
CA ILE A 177 -22.75 -1.57 5.17
C ILE A 177 -23.27 -2.74 4.36
N GLN A 178 -24.49 -3.19 4.70
CA GLN A 178 -25.19 -4.21 3.93
C GLN A 178 -26.34 -3.57 3.17
N ARG A 179 -26.25 -3.52 1.84
CA ARG A 179 -27.31 -2.96 1.01
C ARG A 179 -27.52 -3.83 -0.23
N ASP A 180 -28.76 -4.30 -0.40
CA ASP A 180 -29.18 -5.10 -1.55
C ASP A 180 -28.34 -6.39 -1.72
N HIS A 181 -28.09 -7.11 -0.61
CA HIS A 181 -27.24 -8.31 -0.50
C HIS A 181 -25.73 -8.12 -0.69
N GLU A 182 -25.27 -6.90 -0.96
CA GLU A 182 -23.86 -6.57 -1.05
C GLU A 182 -23.33 -6.01 0.28
N VAL A 183 -22.14 -6.44 0.67
CA VAL A 183 -21.49 -6.11 1.95
C VAL A 183 -20.21 -5.33 1.67
N ILE A 184 -20.21 -4.04 2.02
CA ILE A 184 -19.03 -3.17 1.93
C ILE A 184 -18.54 -2.87 3.35
N THR A 185 -17.28 -3.15 3.63
CA THR A 185 -16.67 -2.87 4.93
C THR A 185 -15.67 -1.72 4.81
N PHE A 186 -15.92 -0.65 5.54
CA PHE A 186 -15.04 0.51 5.62
C PHE A 186 -14.02 0.29 6.74
N VAL A 187 -12.73 0.27 6.39
CA VAL A 187 -11.62 0.05 7.32
C VAL A 187 -10.97 1.37 7.75
N ASP A 188 -10.33 1.34 8.93
CA ASP A 188 -9.65 2.47 9.57
C ASP A 188 -10.58 3.66 9.94
N THR A 189 -11.73 3.34 10.56
CA THR A 189 -12.69 4.35 11.08
C THR A 189 -12.43 4.75 12.55
N ALA A 190 -11.32 4.32 13.15
CA ALA A 190 -11.03 4.63 14.56
C ALA A 190 -10.56 6.08 14.77
N GLY A 191 -9.82 6.64 13.82
CA GLY A 191 -9.54 8.08 13.77
C GLY A 191 -10.79 8.93 13.56
N VAL A 192 -11.92 8.31 13.24
CA VAL A 192 -13.20 8.95 12.97
C VAL A 192 -14.05 9.13 14.24
N ARG A 193 -14.06 8.16 15.18
CA ARG A 193 -14.82 8.24 16.45
C ARG A 193 -14.09 8.93 17.61
N ARG A 194 -12.74 8.82 17.75
CA ARG A 194 -12.00 9.51 18.84
C ARG A 194 -12.12 11.05 18.78
N LYS A 195 -12.45 11.62 17.60
CA LYS A 195 -12.53 13.07 17.37
C LYS A 195 -13.72 13.79 18.00
N ALA A 196 -14.70 13.07 18.56
CA ALA A 196 -15.82 13.72 19.25
C ALA A 196 -15.47 14.16 20.69
N ARG A 197 -14.33 13.73 21.27
CA ARG A 197 -14.04 13.93 22.70
C ARG A 197 -12.67 14.48 23.08
N VAL A 198 -11.72 14.68 22.16
CA VAL A 198 -10.37 15.15 22.52
C VAL A 198 -9.98 16.38 21.69
N LYS A 199 -9.79 17.51 22.39
CA LYS A 199 -9.22 18.75 21.86
C LYS A 199 -7.75 18.55 21.46
N GLU A 200 -7.40 19.09 20.30
CA GLU A 200 -6.10 19.68 19.91
C GLU A 200 -4.87 19.29 20.76
N ALA A 201 -4.28 18.13 20.49
CA ALA A 201 -2.85 17.90 20.71
C ALA A 201 -2.37 16.74 19.83
N LEU A 202 -1.38 17.04 18.96
CA LEU A 202 -0.75 16.18 17.95
C LEU A 202 -1.61 15.78 16.74
N GLU A 203 -1.76 16.68 15.77
CA GLU A 203 -2.27 16.38 14.42
C GLU A 203 -1.15 15.95 13.44
N LYS A 204 -0.27 15.03 13.86
CA LYS A 204 0.78 14.42 13.01
C LYS A 204 0.56 12.90 12.81
N PHE A 205 -0.70 12.48 12.76
CA PHE A 205 -1.12 11.09 12.53
C PHE A 205 -1.56 10.87 11.08
N SER A 206 -1.16 9.82 10.36
CA SER A 206 -0.01 8.90 10.45
C SER A 206 0.06 8.26 9.06
N VAL A 207 1.19 8.42 8.36
CA VAL A 207 1.40 7.73 7.07
C VAL A 207 1.22 6.22 7.25
N VAL A 208 1.67 5.70 8.40
CA VAL A 208 1.54 4.28 8.78
C VAL A 208 0.07 3.85 8.85
N LYS A 209 -0.82 4.61 9.50
CA LYS A 209 -2.26 4.29 9.52
C LYS A 209 -2.86 4.23 8.12
N THR A 210 -2.50 5.19 7.27
CA THR A 210 -2.94 5.20 5.87
C THR A 210 -2.45 3.94 5.15
N LEU A 211 -1.19 3.54 5.36
CA LEU A 211 -0.64 2.31 4.78
C LEU A 211 -1.31 1.04 5.32
N GLN A 212 -1.58 0.95 6.62
CA GLN A 212 -2.29 -0.17 7.24
C GLN A 212 -3.73 -0.32 6.70
N ALA A 213 -4.44 0.81 6.55
CA ALA A 213 -5.77 0.83 5.95
C ALA A 213 -5.73 0.36 4.49
N LEU A 214 -4.76 0.86 3.71
CA LEU A 214 -4.58 0.48 2.31
C LEU A 214 -4.17 -0.99 2.14
N ALA A 215 -3.39 -1.57 3.06
CA ALA A 215 -2.93 -2.95 2.97
C ALA A 215 -4.11 -3.96 2.97
N SER A 216 -5.13 -3.68 3.79
CA SER A 216 -6.32 -4.53 3.93
C SER A 216 -7.40 -4.28 2.85
N ALA A 217 -7.50 -3.06 2.32
CA ALA A 217 -8.57 -2.69 1.39
C ALA A 217 -8.37 -3.15 -0.07
N GLN A 218 -9.45 -3.23 -0.85
CA GLN A 218 -9.37 -3.31 -2.32
C GLN A 218 -9.41 -1.92 -2.96
N VAL A 219 -10.14 -1.00 -2.32
CA VAL A 219 -10.37 0.36 -2.82
C VAL A 219 -9.96 1.39 -1.78
N ALA A 220 -9.18 2.38 -2.22
CA ALA A 220 -8.93 3.61 -1.50
C ALA A 220 -10.02 4.64 -1.86
N LEU A 221 -10.87 4.98 -0.89
CA LEU A 221 -11.76 6.12 -0.97
C LEU A 221 -11.02 7.36 -0.49
N LEU A 222 -10.47 8.13 -1.43
CA LEU A 222 -9.78 9.37 -1.11
C LEU A 222 -10.78 10.51 -0.98
N MET A 223 -10.96 10.98 0.26
CA MET A 223 -11.80 12.13 0.57
C MET A 223 -11.03 13.45 0.46
N LEU A 224 -11.62 14.39 -0.27
CA LEU A 224 -11.12 15.75 -0.49
C LEU A 224 -12.11 16.77 0.07
N ASP A 225 -11.62 17.93 0.49
CA ASP A 225 -12.45 19.06 0.90
C ASP A 225 -12.61 20.04 -0.27
N ALA A 226 -13.83 20.15 -0.79
CA ALA A 226 -14.12 21.03 -1.92
C ALA A 226 -13.87 22.52 -1.64
N ARG A 227 -13.91 22.94 -0.37
CA ARG A 227 -13.71 24.34 0.03
C ARG A 227 -12.24 24.70 0.15
N SER A 228 -11.39 23.73 0.45
CA SER A 228 -9.94 23.94 0.58
C SER A 228 -9.17 23.67 -0.70
N GLY A 229 -9.82 23.14 -1.75
CA GLY A 229 -9.14 22.75 -2.99
C GLY A 229 -8.28 21.49 -2.81
N VAL A 230 -7.36 21.28 -3.76
CA VAL A 230 -6.48 20.09 -3.78
C VAL A 230 -5.09 20.47 -3.28
N LEU A 231 -4.70 19.89 -2.14
CA LEU A 231 -3.39 20.14 -1.53
C LEU A 231 -2.36 19.06 -1.90
N ASP A 232 -1.09 19.34 -1.65
CA ASP A 232 0.03 18.42 -1.95
C ASP A 232 -0.09 17.09 -1.21
N GLN A 233 -0.56 17.13 0.04
CA GLN A 233 -0.82 15.93 0.81
C GLN A 233 -1.96 15.08 0.22
N ASP A 234 -2.94 15.67 -0.48
CA ASP A 234 -3.99 14.90 -1.17
C ASP A 234 -3.38 14.10 -2.34
N THR A 235 -2.49 14.72 -3.11
CA THR A 235 -1.76 14.05 -4.20
C THR A 235 -0.79 12.99 -3.67
N ALA A 236 -0.15 13.22 -2.52
CA ALA A 236 0.72 12.23 -1.89
C ALA A 236 -0.05 10.98 -1.44
N ILE A 237 -1.19 11.14 -0.76
CA ILE A 237 -2.04 10.01 -0.33
C ILE A 237 -2.57 9.22 -1.55
N ALA A 238 -2.91 9.91 -2.64
CA ALA A 238 -3.32 9.27 -3.89
C ALA A 238 -2.18 8.45 -4.52
N GLY A 239 -0.95 8.98 -4.49
CA GLY A 239 0.26 8.26 -4.92
C GLY A 239 0.50 6.98 -4.10
N LEU A 240 0.47 7.10 -2.77
CA LEU A 240 0.58 5.94 -1.86
C LEU A 240 -0.48 4.88 -2.14
N SER A 241 -1.71 5.29 -2.44
CA SER A 241 -2.81 4.37 -2.78
C SER A 241 -2.52 3.57 -4.05
N LEU A 242 -1.95 4.20 -5.08
CA LEU A 242 -1.54 3.52 -6.32
C LEU A 242 -0.34 2.60 -6.13
N GLU A 243 0.65 3.03 -5.36
CA GLU A 243 1.84 2.24 -5.01
C GLU A 243 1.46 1.00 -4.20
N ALA A 244 0.52 1.11 -3.27
CA ALA A 244 -0.10 -0.01 -2.56
C ALA A 244 -0.95 -0.91 -3.48
N GLY A 245 -1.19 -0.51 -4.73
CA GLY A 245 -1.93 -1.28 -5.74
C GLY A 245 -3.43 -1.26 -5.53
N ARG A 246 -3.95 -0.26 -4.81
CA ARG A 246 -5.38 -0.14 -4.54
C ARG A 246 -6.05 0.61 -5.67
N SER A 247 -7.28 0.21 -5.98
CA SER A 247 -8.11 0.99 -6.88
C SER A 247 -8.60 2.25 -6.16
N ILE A 248 -8.86 3.33 -6.87
CA ILE A 248 -9.14 4.64 -6.25
C ILE A 248 -10.50 5.20 -6.66
N VAL A 249 -11.20 5.78 -5.69
CA VAL A 249 -12.38 6.63 -5.89
C VAL A 249 -12.11 7.97 -5.21
N LEU A 250 -12.36 9.07 -5.93
CA LEU A 250 -12.26 10.41 -5.35
C LEU A 250 -13.64 10.85 -4.85
N ALA A 251 -13.76 11.13 -3.55
CA ALA A 251 -14.95 11.73 -2.94
C ALA A 251 -14.67 13.19 -2.58
N ILE A 252 -15.28 14.10 -3.33
CA ILE A 252 -15.16 15.54 -3.14
C ILE A 252 -16.27 15.98 -2.20
N ASN A 253 -15.94 16.12 -0.92
CA ASN A 253 -16.89 16.42 0.16
C ASN A 253 -17.05 17.93 0.36
N LYS A 254 -18.09 18.33 1.10
CA LYS A 254 -18.48 19.74 1.35
C LYS A 254 -18.80 20.49 0.05
N TRP A 255 -19.36 19.77 -0.93
CA TRP A 255 -19.75 20.33 -2.23
C TRP A 255 -20.95 21.29 -2.17
N ASP A 256 -21.69 21.23 -1.06
CA ASP A 256 -22.78 22.15 -0.74
C ASP A 256 -22.29 23.59 -0.57
N GLY A 257 -23.10 24.54 -1.07
CA GLY A 257 -22.86 25.97 -0.92
C GLY A 257 -21.84 26.57 -1.89
N LEU A 258 -21.17 25.78 -2.72
CA LEU A 258 -20.23 26.29 -3.74
C LEU A 258 -20.95 26.86 -4.96
N ASP A 259 -20.48 28.02 -5.42
CA ASP A 259 -20.96 28.68 -6.63
C ASP A 259 -20.45 27.98 -7.92
N ARG A 260 -20.91 28.44 -9.08
CA ARG A 260 -20.54 27.84 -10.38
C ARG A 260 -19.06 28.07 -10.72
N SER A 261 -18.49 29.21 -10.35
CA SER A 261 -17.10 29.57 -10.61
C SER A 261 -16.15 28.70 -9.80
N GLU A 262 -16.42 28.55 -8.49
CA GLU A 262 -15.70 27.70 -7.56
C GLU A 262 -15.71 26.24 -8.02
N LYS A 263 -16.89 25.71 -8.37
CA LYS A 263 -17.03 24.35 -8.91
C LYS A 263 -16.21 24.14 -10.18
N ASN A 264 -16.21 25.10 -11.09
CA ASN A 264 -15.44 25.02 -12.34
C ASN A 264 -13.92 25.16 -12.10
N LYS A 265 -13.50 25.94 -11.10
CA LYS A 265 -12.10 26.06 -10.70
C LYS A 265 -11.60 24.75 -10.12
N LEU A 266 -12.35 24.17 -9.18
CA LEU A 266 -11.99 22.91 -8.53
C LEU A 266 -11.95 21.73 -9.50
N ARG A 267 -12.88 21.65 -10.47
CA ARG A 267 -12.83 20.61 -11.52
C ARG A 267 -11.53 20.65 -12.31
N ARG A 268 -11.11 21.83 -12.77
CA ARG A 268 -9.84 22.03 -13.50
C ARG A 268 -8.63 21.70 -12.64
N GLU A 269 -8.70 22.01 -11.35
CA GLU A 269 -7.65 21.66 -10.40
C GLU A 269 -7.53 20.15 -10.20
N LEU A 270 -8.65 19.44 -10.03
CA LEU A 270 -8.69 17.98 -9.94
C LEU A 270 -8.11 17.32 -11.19
N ASP A 271 -8.47 17.80 -12.39
CA ASP A 271 -7.93 17.31 -13.67
C ASP A 271 -6.40 17.43 -13.69
N ARG A 272 -5.87 18.60 -13.35
CA ARG A 272 -4.43 18.86 -13.39
C ARG A 272 -3.67 18.07 -12.32
N ARG A 273 -4.19 18.05 -11.09
CA ARG A 273 -3.49 17.50 -9.91
C ARG A 273 -3.52 15.97 -9.86
N PHE A 274 -4.54 15.33 -10.44
CA PHE A 274 -4.72 13.89 -10.43
C PHE A 274 -4.60 13.22 -11.81
N ASP A 275 -3.98 13.89 -12.80
CA ASP A 275 -3.73 13.32 -14.15
C ASP A 275 -2.90 12.03 -14.13
N PHE A 276 -2.10 11.83 -13.08
CA PHE A 276 -1.32 10.61 -12.90
C PHE A 276 -2.16 9.39 -12.49
N LEU A 277 -3.39 9.59 -12.02
CA LEU A 277 -4.29 8.51 -11.64
C LEU A 277 -4.81 7.76 -12.89
N PRO A 278 -5.13 6.46 -12.78
CA PRO A 278 -5.94 5.80 -13.79
C PRO A 278 -7.30 6.50 -13.95
N GLU A 279 -8.01 6.22 -15.04
CA GLU A 279 -9.36 6.72 -15.27
C GLU A 279 -10.26 6.34 -14.08
N HIS A 280 -10.73 7.32 -13.31
CA HIS A 280 -11.33 7.12 -11.99
C HIS A 280 -12.66 7.83 -11.84
N GLN A 281 -13.47 7.34 -10.90
CA GLN A 281 -14.73 7.99 -10.51
C GLN A 281 -14.46 9.18 -9.60
N ARG A 282 -15.12 10.31 -9.89
CA ARG A 282 -15.16 11.50 -9.04
C ARG A 282 -16.59 11.73 -8.59
N VAL A 283 -16.84 11.59 -7.30
CA VAL A 283 -18.17 11.75 -6.73
C VAL A 283 -18.20 12.99 -5.86
N PHE A 284 -19.15 13.87 -6.14
CA PHE A 284 -19.35 15.10 -5.38
C PHE A 284 -20.41 14.86 -4.32
N ILE A 285 -20.05 15.04 -3.05
CA ILE A 285 -20.92 14.69 -1.93
C ILE A 285 -21.03 15.82 -0.91
N SER A 286 -22.07 15.77 -0.10
CA SER A 286 -22.09 16.41 1.22
C SER A 286 -22.41 15.38 2.28
N ALA A 287 -21.37 14.90 2.97
CA ALA A 287 -21.54 13.97 4.08
C ALA A 287 -22.43 14.53 5.20
N LYS A 288 -22.49 15.86 5.35
CA LYS A 288 -23.35 16.51 6.35
C LYS A 288 -24.84 16.40 6.02
N TYR A 289 -25.19 16.49 4.73
CA TYR A 289 -26.58 16.51 4.27
C TYR A 289 -27.02 15.20 3.60
N GLY A 290 -26.12 14.21 3.48
CA GLY A 290 -26.38 12.94 2.81
C GLY A 290 -26.43 13.00 1.27
N SER A 291 -26.19 14.16 0.65
CA SER A 291 -26.24 14.28 -0.81
C SER A 291 -25.06 13.58 -1.47
N GLY A 292 -25.33 12.86 -2.56
CA GLY A 292 -24.31 12.13 -3.34
C GLY A 292 -23.86 10.78 -2.73
N ILE A 293 -24.36 10.38 -1.57
CA ILE A 293 -23.97 9.12 -0.92
C ILE A 293 -24.36 7.89 -1.75
N GLY A 294 -25.55 7.89 -2.37
CA GLY A 294 -25.97 6.81 -3.26
C GLY A 294 -25.08 6.67 -4.50
N GLU A 295 -24.62 7.79 -5.07
CA GLU A 295 -23.68 7.81 -6.20
C GLU A 295 -22.30 7.31 -5.77
N LEU A 296 -21.87 7.68 -4.56
CA LEU A 296 -20.62 7.21 -3.99
C LEU A 296 -20.60 5.69 -3.84
N LEU A 297 -21.66 5.10 -3.28
CA LEU A 297 -21.76 3.65 -3.14
C LEU A 297 -21.76 2.94 -4.50
N LYS A 298 -22.43 3.50 -5.52
CA LYS A 298 -22.38 2.97 -6.89
C LYS A 298 -20.95 3.04 -7.47
N ALA A 299 -20.27 4.17 -7.30
CA ALA A 299 -18.90 4.34 -7.77
C ALA A 299 -17.93 3.36 -7.09
N LEU A 300 -18.06 3.15 -5.77
CA LEU A 300 -17.28 2.15 -5.04
C LEU A 300 -17.48 0.76 -5.63
N ARG A 301 -18.74 0.31 -5.81
CA ARG A 301 -19.05 -1.00 -6.40
C ARG A 301 -18.42 -1.20 -7.79
N LEU A 302 -18.53 -0.20 -8.68
CA LEU A 302 -17.93 -0.26 -10.02
C LEU A 302 -16.40 -0.40 -9.94
N THR A 303 -15.77 0.35 -9.03
CA THR A 303 -14.32 0.30 -8.83
C THR A 303 -13.89 -1.01 -8.17
N MET A 304 -14.67 -1.58 -7.26
CA MET A 304 -14.41 -2.88 -6.63
C MET A 304 -14.50 -4.02 -7.64
N ALA A 305 -15.53 -4.01 -8.48
CA ALA A 305 -15.65 -4.94 -9.60
C ALA A 305 -14.47 -4.81 -10.59
N SER A 306 -13.96 -3.59 -10.81
CA SER A 306 -12.75 -3.35 -11.61
C SER A 306 -11.49 -3.89 -10.91
N ALA A 307 -11.37 -3.69 -9.61
CA ALA A 307 -10.26 -4.16 -8.78
C ALA A 307 -10.16 -5.68 -8.73
N MET A 308 -11.28 -6.40 -8.89
CA MET A 308 -11.32 -7.86 -8.83
C MET A 308 -11.63 -8.51 -10.19
N ARG A 309 -11.54 -7.74 -11.28
CA ARG A 309 -11.92 -8.17 -12.63
C ARG A 309 -11.14 -9.41 -13.06
N GLU A 310 -11.88 -10.45 -13.43
CA GLU A 310 -11.30 -11.63 -14.07
C GLU A 310 -11.02 -11.37 -15.54
N MET A 311 -9.77 -11.57 -15.95
CA MET A 311 -9.27 -11.35 -17.31
C MET A 311 -8.97 -12.71 -17.95
N GLY A 312 -10.00 -13.31 -18.56
CA GLY A 312 -9.86 -14.59 -19.24
C GLY A 312 -8.73 -14.55 -20.28
N THR A 313 -7.85 -15.56 -20.26
CA THR A 313 -6.63 -15.62 -21.08
C THR A 313 -6.87 -15.30 -22.55
N GLY A 314 -7.91 -15.87 -23.17
CA GLY A 314 -8.21 -15.64 -24.59
C GLY A 314 -8.57 -14.19 -24.89
N GLU A 315 -9.42 -13.57 -24.06
CA GLU A 315 -9.79 -12.16 -24.20
C GLU A 315 -8.61 -11.23 -23.95
N LEU A 316 -7.83 -11.50 -22.89
CA LEU A 316 -6.65 -10.74 -22.54
C LEU A 316 -5.62 -10.73 -23.68
N ASN A 317 -5.32 -11.90 -24.27
CA ASN A 317 -4.42 -11.97 -25.41
C ASN A 317 -4.96 -11.20 -26.62
N ARG A 318 -6.26 -11.26 -26.92
CA ARG A 318 -6.85 -10.45 -28.00
C ARG A 318 -6.68 -8.95 -27.77
N VAL A 319 -6.89 -8.47 -26.54
CA VAL A 319 -6.72 -7.06 -26.18
C VAL A 319 -5.25 -6.64 -26.29
N VAL A 320 -4.33 -7.45 -25.77
CA VAL A 320 -2.88 -7.18 -25.84
C VAL A 320 -2.37 -7.20 -27.29
N SER A 321 -2.76 -8.19 -28.09
CA SER A 321 -2.39 -8.27 -29.51
C SER A 321 -2.89 -7.06 -30.29
N ARG A 322 -4.15 -6.64 -30.09
CA ARG A 322 -4.70 -5.44 -30.73
C ARG A 322 -3.93 -4.18 -30.35
N ALA A 323 -3.50 -4.06 -29.08
CA ALA A 323 -2.67 -2.94 -28.64
C ALA A 323 -1.29 -2.95 -29.32
N ILE A 324 -0.66 -4.12 -29.43
CA ILE A 324 0.63 -4.31 -30.11
C ILE A 324 0.53 -3.98 -31.62
N GLU A 325 -0.56 -4.39 -32.27
CA GLU A 325 -0.82 -4.06 -33.68
C GLU A 325 -1.00 -2.56 -33.88
N HIS A 326 -1.73 -1.89 -32.99
CA HIS A 326 -1.95 -0.46 -33.07
C HIS A 326 -0.68 0.36 -32.77
N HIS A 327 0.14 -0.10 -31.82
CA HIS A 327 1.41 0.52 -31.48
C HIS A 327 2.47 -0.54 -31.20
N SER A 328 3.32 -0.79 -32.20
CA SER A 328 4.33 -1.84 -32.13
C SER A 328 5.39 -1.57 -31.05
N PRO A 329 5.91 -2.62 -30.38
CA PRO A 329 7.01 -2.49 -29.44
C PRO A 329 8.24 -1.84 -30.10
N PRO A 330 8.99 -1.00 -29.37
CA PRO A 330 10.22 -0.44 -29.89
C PRO A 330 11.24 -1.56 -30.17
N MET A 331 12.12 -1.32 -31.14
CA MET A 331 13.24 -2.20 -31.42
C MET A 331 14.41 -1.84 -30.50
N THR A 332 15.18 -2.84 -30.05
CA THR A 332 16.41 -2.60 -29.30
C THR A 332 17.56 -3.35 -29.97
N ASN A 333 18.64 -2.63 -30.32
CA ASN A 333 19.80 -3.16 -31.05
C ASN A 333 19.41 -3.94 -32.32
N ASN A 334 18.52 -3.36 -33.14
CA ASN A 334 17.94 -3.99 -34.34
C ASN A 334 17.22 -5.34 -34.12
N ARG A 335 16.92 -5.71 -32.87
CA ARG A 335 16.13 -6.90 -32.56
C ARG A 335 14.72 -6.51 -32.10
N PRO A 336 13.66 -7.10 -32.68
CA PRO A 336 12.29 -6.85 -32.25
C PRO A 336 12.04 -7.50 -30.89
N ILE A 337 11.42 -6.75 -29.98
CA ILE A 337 10.88 -7.30 -28.74
C ILE A 337 9.57 -8.01 -29.10
N LYS A 338 9.42 -9.27 -28.70
CA LYS A 338 8.27 -10.10 -29.10
C LYS A 338 7.48 -10.58 -27.88
N PRO A 339 6.46 -9.83 -27.44
CA PRO A 339 5.41 -10.39 -26.59
C PRO A 339 4.68 -11.50 -27.34
N LYS A 340 4.46 -12.63 -26.68
CA LYS A 340 3.84 -13.83 -27.27
C LYS A 340 2.51 -14.18 -26.63
N TYR A 341 2.44 -14.07 -25.31
CA TYR A 341 1.32 -14.56 -24.54
C TYR A 341 1.19 -13.79 -23.24
N ALA A 342 -0.03 -13.53 -22.82
CA ALA A 342 -0.36 -12.90 -21.54
C ALA A 342 -1.38 -13.74 -20.76
N HIS A 343 -1.25 -13.77 -19.44
CA HIS A 343 -2.27 -14.32 -18.54
C HIS A 343 -2.39 -13.45 -17.28
N GLN A 344 -3.49 -13.58 -16.56
CA GLN A 344 -3.67 -12.89 -15.28
C GLN A 344 -2.89 -13.61 -14.18
N GLY A 345 -1.99 -12.91 -13.49
CA GLY A 345 -1.24 -13.42 -12.34
C GLY A 345 -1.80 -12.99 -10.98
N GLY A 346 -2.57 -11.89 -10.94
CA GLY A 346 -3.13 -11.33 -9.72
C GLY A 346 -4.41 -10.55 -9.99
N ARG A 347 -5.26 -10.44 -8.96
CA ARG A 347 -6.55 -9.74 -9.05
C ARG A 347 -6.49 -8.34 -8.46
N ASN A 348 -6.03 -8.17 -7.21
CA ASN A 348 -5.98 -6.86 -6.55
C ASN A 348 -4.58 -6.58 -5.96
N PRO A 349 -3.73 -5.77 -6.64
CA PRO A 349 -3.96 -5.14 -7.95
C PRO A 349 -4.05 -6.17 -9.10
N PRO A 350 -4.68 -5.82 -10.22
CA PRO A 350 -4.69 -6.66 -11.42
C PRO A 350 -3.29 -6.76 -12.00
N ILE A 351 -2.72 -7.96 -12.00
CA ILE A 351 -1.39 -8.24 -12.55
C ILE A 351 -1.56 -9.05 -13.83
N VAL A 352 -1.00 -8.54 -14.92
CA VAL A 352 -0.87 -9.24 -16.20
C VAL A 352 0.56 -9.73 -16.33
N VAL A 353 0.72 -11.05 -16.39
CA VAL A 353 2.01 -11.69 -16.63
C VAL A 353 2.19 -11.83 -18.13
N LEU A 354 3.18 -11.13 -18.68
CA LEU A 354 3.51 -11.11 -20.09
C LEU A 354 4.73 -12.00 -20.37
N HIS A 355 4.56 -12.94 -21.30
CA HIS A 355 5.60 -13.86 -21.75
C HIS A 355 6.07 -13.48 -23.15
N GLY A 356 7.38 -13.59 -23.37
CA GLY A 356 7.97 -13.23 -24.65
C GLY A 356 9.48 -13.19 -24.65
N ASN A 357 10.02 -12.74 -25.78
CA ASN A 357 11.46 -12.59 -25.98
C ASN A 357 11.86 -11.14 -25.75
N SER A 358 12.96 -10.95 -25.01
CA SER A 358 13.55 -9.62 -24.76
C SER A 358 12.60 -8.60 -24.12
N LEU A 359 11.62 -9.08 -23.34
CA LEU A 359 10.64 -8.20 -22.66
C LEU A 359 11.29 -7.25 -21.67
N ASP A 360 12.43 -7.65 -21.07
CA ASP A 360 13.26 -6.83 -20.17
C ASP A 360 13.77 -5.53 -20.82
N LYS A 361 13.68 -5.42 -22.15
CA LYS A 361 14.05 -4.22 -22.91
C LYS A 361 12.86 -3.30 -23.21
N LEU A 362 11.65 -3.64 -22.78
CA LEU A 362 10.48 -2.79 -22.97
C LEU A 362 10.62 -1.52 -22.10
N PRO A 363 10.49 -0.32 -22.70
CA PRO A 363 10.46 0.91 -21.93
C PRO A 363 9.23 0.95 -20.99
N ALA A 364 9.39 1.58 -19.83
CA ALA A 364 8.29 1.76 -18.87
C ALA A 364 7.09 2.49 -19.48
N SER A 365 7.31 3.41 -20.42
CA SER A 365 6.25 4.10 -21.16
C SER A 365 5.40 3.14 -22.00
N TYR A 366 6.01 2.12 -22.62
CA TYR A 366 5.29 1.11 -23.39
C TYR A 366 4.48 0.17 -22.48
N LEU A 367 5.01 -0.19 -21.32
CA LEU A 367 4.24 -0.94 -20.30
C LEU A 367 3.04 -0.13 -19.79
N LYS A 368 3.20 1.17 -19.55
CA LYS A 368 2.08 2.08 -19.20
C LYS A 368 1.04 2.14 -20.31
N TYR A 369 1.46 2.18 -21.58
CA TYR A 369 0.57 2.11 -22.73
C TYR A 369 -0.23 0.80 -22.73
N LEU A 370 0.43 -0.36 -22.63
CA LEU A 370 -0.25 -1.65 -22.57
C LEU A 370 -1.21 -1.74 -21.38
N ALA A 371 -0.82 -1.25 -20.20
CA ALA A 371 -1.67 -1.20 -19.01
C ALA A 371 -2.95 -0.40 -19.25
N ARG A 372 -2.84 0.78 -19.88
CA ARG A 372 -4.01 1.60 -20.25
C ARG A 372 -4.89 0.90 -21.29
N SER A 373 -4.29 0.24 -22.29
CA SER A 373 -5.05 -0.51 -23.30
C SER A 373 -5.79 -1.71 -22.71
N VAL A 374 -5.17 -2.44 -21.78
CA VAL A 374 -5.83 -3.55 -21.06
C VAL A 374 -6.96 -3.01 -20.19
N ALA A 375 -6.70 -1.99 -19.36
CA ALA A 375 -7.72 -1.38 -18.51
C ALA A 375 -8.94 -0.92 -19.33
N LYS A 376 -8.70 -0.25 -20.48
CA LYS A 376 -9.75 0.16 -21.41
C LYS A 376 -10.49 -1.03 -22.03
N GLY A 377 -9.78 -2.07 -22.47
CA GLY A 377 -10.36 -3.28 -23.06
C GLY A 377 -11.32 -4.00 -22.11
N PHE A 378 -11.01 -3.99 -20.81
CA PHE A 378 -11.85 -4.60 -19.76
C PHE A 378 -12.80 -3.62 -19.06
N LYS A 379 -12.86 -2.36 -19.52
CA LYS A 379 -13.70 -1.27 -18.96
C LYS A 379 -13.47 -1.03 -17.46
N MET A 380 -12.21 -1.10 -17.04
CA MET A 380 -11.81 -0.93 -15.64
C MET A 380 -11.77 0.55 -15.28
N THR A 381 -12.30 0.91 -14.11
CA THR A 381 -12.26 2.27 -13.57
C THR A 381 -11.63 2.29 -12.18
N GLY A 382 -10.85 3.32 -11.89
CA GLY A 382 -10.11 3.49 -10.64
C GLY A 382 -8.92 2.55 -10.48
N THR A 383 -8.72 1.60 -11.40
CA THR A 383 -7.76 0.49 -11.22
C THR A 383 -6.57 0.61 -12.16
N GLN A 384 -5.37 0.40 -11.61
CA GLN A 384 -4.14 0.29 -12.40
C GLN A 384 -3.82 -1.19 -12.70
N VAL A 385 -3.62 -1.50 -13.98
CA VAL A 385 -3.09 -2.81 -14.40
C VAL A 385 -1.58 -2.79 -14.29
N ARG A 386 -1.01 -3.78 -13.60
CA ARG A 386 0.45 -3.98 -13.48
C ARG A 386 0.91 -5.07 -14.43
N PHE A 387 2.11 -4.90 -14.98
CA PHE A 387 2.75 -5.90 -15.83
C PHE A 387 3.89 -6.58 -15.09
N GLU A 388 3.89 -7.91 -15.11
CA GLU A 388 5.02 -8.73 -14.71
C GLU A 388 5.61 -9.39 -15.95
N LEU A 389 6.92 -9.27 -16.15
CA LEU A 389 7.57 -9.76 -17.36
C LEU A 389 8.26 -11.09 -17.07
N ARG A 390 7.82 -12.15 -17.76
CA ARG A 390 8.42 -13.48 -17.67
C ARG A 390 9.15 -13.82 -18.96
N LYS A 391 10.45 -14.13 -18.83
CA LYS A 391 11.22 -14.66 -19.95
C LYS A 391 10.70 -16.05 -20.29
N SER A 392 10.38 -16.29 -21.56
CA SER A 392 10.26 -17.68 -22.03
C SER A 392 11.64 -18.33 -21.92
N ALA A 393 11.73 -19.46 -21.20
CA ALA A 393 12.95 -20.26 -21.15
C ALA A 393 13.39 -20.57 -22.58
N ASN A 394 14.62 -20.21 -22.93
CA ASN A 394 15.20 -20.54 -24.23
C ASN A 394 15.62 -22.02 -24.20
N PRO A 395 14.97 -22.92 -24.95
CA PRO A 395 15.31 -24.34 -24.94
C PRO A 395 16.72 -24.64 -25.47
N TYR A 396 17.34 -23.66 -26.14
CA TYR A 396 18.67 -23.76 -26.75
C TYR A 396 19.73 -22.94 -26.00
N ASP A 397 19.46 -22.50 -24.77
CA ASP A 397 20.47 -21.88 -23.93
C ASP A 397 21.41 -22.99 -23.38
N PRO A 398 22.69 -23.04 -23.80
CA PRO A 398 23.61 -24.08 -23.36
C PRO A 398 23.84 -24.08 -21.83
N ASP A 399 23.52 -22.99 -21.14
CA ASP A 399 23.64 -22.87 -19.69
C ASP A 399 22.36 -23.25 -18.90
N ALA A 400 21.21 -23.41 -19.57
CA ALA A 400 19.96 -23.78 -18.90
C ALA A 400 19.98 -25.24 -18.40
N ALA A 401 20.65 -26.15 -19.13
CA ALA A 401 20.81 -27.56 -18.74
C ALA A 401 21.76 -27.75 -17.54
N ARG A 402 22.62 -26.78 -17.23
CA ARG A 402 23.54 -26.83 -16.07
C ARG A 402 22.90 -26.40 -14.76
N ARG A 403 21.82 -25.61 -14.79
CA ARG A 403 21.17 -25.07 -13.59
C ARG A 403 20.10 -25.98 -12.98
N SER A 404 19.58 -26.97 -13.70
CA SER A 404 18.60 -27.92 -13.15
C SER A 404 19.21 -29.13 -12.43
N ARG A 405 20.55 -29.20 -12.33
CA ARG A 405 21.30 -30.27 -11.67
C ARG A 405 22.14 -29.80 -10.47
N ARG A 406 21.90 -28.59 -9.94
CA ARG A 406 22.57 -28.08 -8.75
C ARG A 406 21.58 -27.71 -7.68
#